data_AF-A0A8H9QZZ0-F1
#
_entry.id   AF-A0A8H9QZZ0-F1
#
_cell.length_a   1.000
_cell.length_b   1.000
_cell.length_c   1.000
_cell.angle_alpha   90.00
_cell.angle_beta   90.00
_cell.angle_gamma   90.00
#
_symmetry.space_group_name_H-M   'P 1'
#
loop_
_entity.id
_entity.type
_entity.pdbx_description
1 polymer ?
#
loop_
_entity_poly.entity_id
_entity_poly.type
_entity_poly.pdbx_seq_one_letter_code
_entity_poly.pdbx_strand_id
1 'polypeptide(L)'
;MKINIGDYRIISDERQFIIQSIGYVTESKVTKKENIGKEKTKNLAYYRSFKNVLKYLANKIVLDNNDTKIILDKLNELERKIDDMEEKHYGRK
;
A
#
# COMPACT_ATOMS: atom_id res chain seq x y z
N MET A 1 19.31 -13.85 2.28
CA MET A 1 19.52 -12.39 2.07
C MET A 1 18.42 -11.60 2.78
N LYS A 2 18.70 -10.41 3.32
CA LYS A 2 17.70 -9.51 3.93
C LYS A 2 17.98 -8.05 3.54
N ILE A 3 17.00 -7.35 2.99
CA ILE A 3 17.09 -5.94 2.59
C ILE A 3 15.85 -5.20 3.10
N ASN A 4 16.03 -4.08 3.79
CA ASN A 4 14.93 -3.21 4.22
C ASN A 4 14.87 -1.97 3.30
N ILE A 5 13.67 -1.57 2.88
CA ILE A 5 13.41 -0.42 2.00
C ILE A 5 12.14 0.27 2.52
N GLY A 6 12.30 1.37 3.26
CA GLY A 6 11.19 2.04 3.93
C GLY A 6 10.37 1.05 4.78
N ASP A 7 9.06 1.00 4.54
CA ASP A 7 8.12 0.10 5.21
C ASP A 7 8.09 -1.32 4.61
N TYR A 8 9.08 -1.70 3.82
CA TYR A 8 9.15 -3.01 3.16
C TYR A 8 10.44 -3.75 3.48
N ARG A 9 10.36 -5.09 3.44
CA ARG A 9 11.48 -6.00 3.61
C ARG A 9 11.49 -7.06 2.52
N ILE A 10 12.64 -7.27 1.91
CA ILE A 10 12.91 -8.41 1.04
C ILE A 10 13.71 -9.41 1.84
N ILE A 11 13.19 -10.63 1.95
CA ILE A 11 13.91 -11.79 2.46
C ILE A 11 14.12 -12.75 1.29
N SER A 12 15.27 -13.39 1.20
CA SER A 12 15.50 -14.48 0.24
C SER A 12 15.94 -15.72 0.99
N ASP A 13 15.28 -16.82 0.66
CA ASP A 13 15.75 -18.19 0.91
C ASP A 13 16.37 -18.77 -0.38
N GLU A 14 16.68 -20.07 -0.38
CA GLU A 14 17.29 -20.78 -1.52
C GLU A 14 16.37 -20.89 -2.75
N ARG A 15 15.06 -20.70 -2.59
CA ARG A 15 14.05 -20.97 -3.63
C ARG A 15 13.40 -19.70 -4.16
N GLN A 16 13.28 -18.68 -3.32
CA GLN A 16 12.48 -17.50 -3.61
C GLN A 16 12.86 -16.27 -2.78
N PHE A 17 12.43 -15.14 -3.31
CA PHE A 17 12.34 -13.86 -2.63
C PHE A 17 10.94 -13.67 -2.08
N ILE A 18 10.85 -13.26 -0.83
CA ILE A 18 9.64 -12.94 -0.09
C ILE A 18 9.65 -11.44 0.16
N ILE A 19 8.58 -10.76 -0.25
CA ILE A 19 8.36 -9.35 0.02
C ILE A 19 7.44 -9.25 1.23
N GLN A 20 7.81 -8.47 2.23
CA GLN A 20 7.03 -8.24 3.42
C GLN A 20 6.76 -6.75 3.61
N SER A 21 5.57 -6.37 4.07
CA SER A 21 5.40 -5.07 4.72
C SER A 21 5.88 -5.16 6.16
N ILE A 22 6.49 -4.09 6.63
CA ILE A 22 6.90 -3.87 8.02
C ILE A 22 5.88 -2.90 8.61
N GLY A 23 5.41 -3.21 9.81
CA GLY A 23 4.68 -2.25 10.62
C GLY A 23 4.88 -2.54 12.08
N TYR A 24 4.15 -1.82 12.92
CA TYR A 24 4.18 -2.02 14.35
C TYR A 24 2.78 -2.33 14.88
N VAL A 25 2.73 -3.12 15.95
CA VAL A 25 1.48 -3.39 16.66
C VAL A 25 1.03 -2.10 17.33
N THR A 26 -0.14 -1.62 16.92
CA THR A 26 -0.81 -0.47 17.50
C THR A 26 -1.82 -0.93 18.54
N GLU A 27 -2.18 -0.02 19.44
CA GLU A 27 -3.22 -0.29 20.43
C GLU A 27 -4.56 -0.61 19.75
N SER A 28 -5.25 -1.63 20.24
CA SER A 28 -6.59 -2.01 19.81
C SER A 28 -7.30 -2.77 20.93
N LYS A 29 -8.62 -2.95 20.82
CA LYS A 29 -9.44 -3.69 21.81
C LYS A 29 -8.94 -5.11 22.08
N VAL A 30 -8.23 -5.73 21.14
CA VAL A 30 -7.73 -7.12 21.22
C VAL A 30 -6.21 -7.20 21.34
N THR A 31 -5.51 -6.06 21.35
CA THR A 31 -4.04 -6.03 21.46
C THR A 31 -3.64 -6.15 22.92
N LYS A 32 -2.84 -7.16 23.26
CA LYS A 32 -2.22 -7.24 24.60
C LYS A 32 -1.14 -6.16 24.75
N LYS A 33 -1.09 -5.47 25.90
CA LYS A 33 -0.20 -4.31 26.12
C LYS A 33 1.28 -4.65 25.89
N GLU A 34 1.71 -5.86 26.23
CA GLU A 34 3.07 -6.33 26.03
C GLU A 34 3.48 -6.48 24.55
N ASN A 35 2.53 -6.37 23.62
CA ASN A 35 2.80 -6.47 22.19
C ASN A 35 2.80 -5.12 21.48
N ILE A 36 2.34 -4.05 22.11
CA ILE A 36 2.33 -2.70 21.50
C ILE A 36 3.78 -2.29 21.18
N GLY A 37 4.00 -1.75 19.98
CA GLY A 37 5.33 -1.35 19.51
C GLY A 37 6.21 -2.50 19.02
N LYS A 38 5.79 -3.77 19.13
CA LYS A 38 6.53 -4.88 18.50
C LYS A 38 6.39 -4.82 16.98
N GLU A 39 7.48 -5.14 16.30
CA GLU A 39 7.49 -5.27 14.85
C GLU A 39 6.52 -6.40 14.43
N LYS A 40 5.68 -6.10 13.46
CA LYS A 40 4.85 -7.07 12.75
C LYS A 40 5.24 -7.05 11.28
N THR A 41 5.42 -8.23 10.70
CA THR A 41 5.63 -8.38 9.26
C THR A 41 4.47 -9.11 8.63
N LYS A 42 4.13 -8.74 7.40
CA LYS A 42 3.12 -9.44 6.61
C LYS A 42 3.69 -9.75 5.23
N ASN A 43 3.65 -11.01 4.82
CA ASN A 43 4.06 -11.42 3.48
C ASN A 43 3.08 -10.83 2.46
N LEU A 44 3.63 -10.12 1.46
CA LEU A 44 2.89 -9.49 0.37
C LEU A 44 2.94 -10.32 -0.91
N ALA A 45 4.12 -10.85 -1.25
CA ALA A 45 4.33 -11.59 -2.49
C ALA A 45 5.58 -12.47 -2.44
N TYR A 46 5.63 -13.43 -3.36
CA TYR A 46 6.72 -14.39 -3.55
C TYR A 46 7.19 -14.34 -5.01
N TYR A 47 8.50 -14.27 -5.24
CA TYR A 47 9.09 -14.18 -6.57
C TYR A 47 10.34 -15.03 -6.68
N ARG A 48 10.61 -15.60 -7.86
CA ARG A 48 11.89 -16.28 -8.16
C ARG A 48 12.95 -15.36 -8.75
N SER A 49 12.57 -14.16 -9.18
CA SER A 49 13.46 -13.18 -9.83
C SER A 49 13.53 -11.90 -9.03
N PHE A 50 14.75 -11.50 -8.66
CA PHE A 50 15.00 -10.24 -7.96
C PHE A 50 14.54 -9.02 -8.79
N LYS A 51 14.65 -9.07 -10.13
CA LYS A 51 14.13 -8.02 -11.02
C LYS A 51 12.63 -7.79 -10.85
N ASN A 52 11.86 -8.87 -10.72
CA ASN A 52 10.42 -8.79 -10.52
C ASN A 52 10.05 -8.30 -9.11
N VAL A 53 10.86 -8.63 -8.11
CA VAL A 53 10.74 -8.07 -6.76
C VAL A 53 10.85 -6.55 -6.79
N LEU A 54 11.89 -6.02 -7.45
CA LEU A 54 12.10 -4.58 -7.54
C LEU A 54 10.98 -3.87 -8.30
N LYS A 55 10.50 -4.46 -9.41
CA LYS A 55 9.34 -3.92 -10.14
C LYS A 55 8.07 -3.87 -9.29
N TYR A 56 7.78 -4.94 -8.56
CA TYR A 56 6.63 -4.97 -7.65
C TYR A 56 6.73 -3.89 -6.58
N LEU A 57 7.89 -3.79 -5.92
CA LEU A 57 8.11 -2.80 -4.87
C LEU A 57 8.00 -1.37 -5.37
N ALA A 58 8.56 -1.06 -6.54
CA ALA A 58 8.45 0.26 -7.14
C ALA A 58 6.98 0.68 -7.31
N ASN A 59 6.16 -0.19 -7.90
CA ASN A 59 4.73 0.07 -8.06
C ASN A 59 4.01 0.20 -6.71
N LYS A 60 4.35 -0.67 -5.76
CA LYS A 60 3.71 -0.72 -4.45
C LYS A 60 4.00 0.53 -3.62
N ILE A 61 5.23 1.06 -3.68
CA ILE A 61 5.63 2.30 -3.01
C ILE A 61 4.82 3.49 -3.54
N VAL A 62 4.62 3.58 -4.86
CA VAL A 62 3.81 4.65 -5.46
C VAL A 62 2.35 4.55 -5.02
N LEU A 63 1.79 3.33 -5.00
CA LEU A 63 0.38 3.11 -4.64
C LEU A 63 0.11 3.33 -3.14
N ASP A 64 1.07 3.02 -2.28
CA ASP A 64 0.94 3.18 -0.83
C ASP A 64 1.32 4.60 -0.36
N ASN A 65 1.74 5.48 -1.28
CA ASN A 65 2.02 6.87 -0.97
C ASN A 65 0.71 7.61 -0.64
N ASN A 66 0.58 8.06 0.60
CA ASN A 66 -0.64 8.68 1.10
C ASN A 66 -0.97 9.99 0.38
N ASP A 67 0.04 10.77 -0.02
CA ASP A 67 -0.18 12.02 -0.78
C ASP A 67 -0.79 11.74 -2.15
N THR A 68 -0.29 10.71 -2.84
CA THR A 68 -0.84 10.25 -4.13
C THR A 68 -2.29 9.81 -3.97
N LYS A 69 -2.62 9.12 -2.88
CA LYS A 69 -4.00 8.73 -2.57
C LYS A 69 -4.90 9.94 -2.31
N ILE A 70 -4.44 10.91 -1.51
CA ILE A 70 -5.18 12.15 -1.23
C ILE A 70 -5.45 12.93 -2.53
N ILE A 71 -4.45 13.01 -3.41
CA ILE A 71 -4.60 13.66 -4.72
C ILE A 71 -5.66 12.94 -5.56
N LEU A 72 -5.59 11.61 -5.65
CA LEU A 72 -6.56 10.81 -6.40
C LEU A 72 -7.99 10.99 -5.86
N ASP A 73 -8.16 11.00 -4.54
CA ASP A 73 -9.47 11.20 -3.91
C ASP A 73 -10.06 12.58 -4.26
N LYS A 74 -9.24 13.64 -4.27
CA LYS A 74 -9.66 15.00 -4.67
C LYS A 74 -10.03 15.08 -6.16
N LEU A 75 -9.29 14.39 -7.02
CA LEU A 75 -9.60 14.33 -8.46
C LEU A 75 -10.94 13.61 -8.70
N ASN A 76 -11.17 12.49 -8.02
CA ASN A 76 -12.44 11.75 -8.10
C ASN A 76 -13.62 12.56 -7.53
N GLU A 77 -13.40 13.45 -6.56
CA GLU A 77 -14.42 14.39 -6.08
C GLU A 77 -14.72 15.46 -7.14
N LEU A 78 -13.68 15.98 -7.80
CA LEU A 78 -13.83 16.98 -8.86
C LEU A 78 -14.60 16.42 -10.05
N GLU A 79 -14.28 15.21 -10.51
CA GLU A 79 -14.99 14.51 -11.60
C GLU A 79 -16.49 14.38 -11.29
N ARG A 80 -16.83 13.88 -10.10
CA ARG A 80 -18.23 13.78 -9.64
C ARG A 80 -18.95 15.14 -9.63
N LYS A 81 -18.27 16.22 -9.25
CA LYS A 81 -18.87 17.57 -9.27
C LYS A 81 -19.12 18.07 -10.69
N ILE A 82 -18.21 17.75 -11.63
CA ILE A 82 -18.40 18.09 -13.04
C ILE A 82 -19.60 17.33 -13.59
N ASP A 83 -19.69 16.02 -13.34
CA ASP A 83 -20.81 15.18 -13.76
C ASP A 83 -22.15 15.70 -13.18
N ASP A 84 -22.20 15.99 -11.87
CA ASP A 84 -23.37 16.58 -11.21
C ASP A 84 -23.79 17.91 -11.85
N MET A 85 -22.82 18.72 -12.28
CA MET A 85 -23.08 20.01 -12.94
C MET A 85 -23.61 19.79 -14.35
N GLU A 86 -23.02 18.86 -15.11
CA GLU A 86 -23.49 18.52 -16.46
C GLU A 86 -24.91 17.91 -16.45
N GLU A 87 -25.20 17.00 -15.51
CA GLU A 87 -26.56 16.46 -15.33
C GLU A 87 -27.57 17.56 -15.01
N LYS A 88 -27.21 18.51 -14.13
CA LYS A 88 -28.07 19.65 -13.77
C LYS A 88 -28.22 20.68 -14.90
N HIS A 89 -27.20 20.87 -15.74
CA HIS A 89 -27.23 21.86 -16.83
C HIS A 89 -27.90 21.34 -18.10
N TYR A 90 -27.75 20.05 -18.41
CA TYR A 90 -28.25 19.47 -19.66
C TYR A 90 -29.47 18.57 -19.49
N GLY A 91 -29.94 18.33 -18.26
CA GLY A 91 -31.25 17.75 -17.99
C GLY A 91 -31.60 16.58 -18.90
N ARG A 92 -30.78 15.52 -18.91
CA ARG A 92 -31.25 14.25 -19.48
C ARG A 92 -32.29 13.69 -18.50
N LYS A 93 -33.55 13.77 -18.91
CA LYS A 93 -34.68 13.04 -18.32
C LYS A 93 -34.39 11.55 -18.23
#